data_AF-A0A2V6KY38-F1
#
_entry.id   AF-A0A2V6KY38-F1
#
_cell.length_a   1.000
_cell.length_b   1.000
_cell.length_c   1.000
_cell.angle_alpha   90.00
_cell.angle_beta   90.00
_cell.angle_gamma   90.00
#
_symmetry.space_group_name_H-M   'P 1'
#
loop_
_entity.id
_entity.type
_entity.pdbx_description
1 polymer ?
#
loop_
_entity_poly.entity_id
_entity_poly.type
_entity_poly.pdbx_seq_one_letter_code
_entity_poly.pdbx_strand_id
1 'polypeptide(L)'
;EEVCAYLEIDFDRETVLTPTKVGQFWSGNSAARVNFSQISPEPATRWQRELSEDEIGWVEWHCRDLMPEFGYEPKLHGRELRSFVRPIRGERPREYAKSRLYSIRDAMTKSK
;
A
#
# COMPACT_ATOMS: atom_id res chain seq x y z
N GLU A 1 17.09 -17.06 -3.65
CA GLU A 1 17.14 -18.51 -3.94
C GLU A 1 15.92 -18.97 -4.72
N GLU A 2 14.69 -18.87 -4.20
CA GLU A 2 13.46 -19.34 -4.91
C GLU A 2 13.30 -18.78 -6.33
N VAL A 3 13.51 -17.47 -6.51
CA VAL A 3 13.44 -16.84 -7.85
C VAL A 3 14.51 -17.39 -8.80
N CYS A 4 15.72 -17.65 -8.29
CA CYS A 4 16.80 -18.22 -9.10
C CYS A 4 16.52 -19.67 -9.49
N ALA A 5 15.99 -20.46 -8.55
CA ALA A 5 15.56 -21.82 -8.81
C ALA A 5 14.42 -21.88 -9.84
N TYR A 6 13.45 -20.98 -9.75
CA TYR A 6 12.36 -20.84 -10.73
C TYR A 6 12.89 -20.49 -12.14
N LEU A 7 13.93 -19.67 -12.21
CA LEU A 7 14.56 -19.26 -13.47
C LEU A 7 15.65 -20.24 -13.95
N GLU A 8 15.88 -21.33 -13.23
CA GLU A 8 16.94 -22.31 -13.51
C GLU A 8 18.34 -21.69 -13.62
N ILE A 9 18.63 -20.71 -12.77
CA ILE A 9 19.95 -20.07 -12.66
C ILE A 9 20.60 -20.35 -11.30
N ASP A 10 21.92 -20.47 -11.30
CA ASP A 10 22.68 -20.63 -10.06
C ASP A 10 22.56 -19.39 -9.18
N PHE A 11 22.25 -19.60 -7.90
CA PHE A 11 22.20 -18.51 -6.94
C PHE A 11 23.62 -18.16 -6.47
N ASP A 12 24.26 -17.21 -7.16
CA ASP A 12 25.46 -16.55 -6.66
C ASP A 12 25.07 -15.37 -5.76
N ARG A 13 25.39 -15.48 -4.48
CA ARG A 13 25.07 -14.48 -3.47
C ARG A 13 25.69 -13.12 -3.78
N GLU A 14 26.93 -13.08 -4.27
CA GLU A 14 27.64 -11.82 -4.50
C GLU A 14 27.06 -11.08 -5.71
N THR A 15 26.73 -11.80 -6.78
CA THR A 15 26.12 -11.20 -7.98
C THR A 15 24.65 -10.86 -7.78
N VAL A 16 23.84 -11.79 -7.26
CA VAL A 16 22.37 -11.64 -7.21
C VAL A 16 21.92 -10.64 -6.15
N LEU A 17 22.64 -10.52 -5.03
CA LEU A 17 22.29 -9.58 -3.96
C LEU A 17 22.93 -8.20 -4.12
N THR A 18 23.78 -7.99 -5.13
CA THR A 18 24.38 -6.68 -5.42
C THR A 18 23.53 -5.96 -6.46
N PRO A 19 22.74 -4.93 -6.08
CA PRO A 19 21.90 -4.22 -7.03
C PRO A 19 22.78 -3.50 -8.06
N THR A 20 22.58 -3.82 -9.33
CA THR A 20 23.26 -3.17 -10.44
C THR A 20 22.25 -2.62 -11.45
N LYS A 21 22.66 -1.58 -12.17
CA LYS A 21 21.93 -1.04 -13.32
C LYS A 21 22.94 -0.86 -14.45
N VAL A 22 22.79 -1.66 -15.50
CA VAL A 22 23.73 -1.68 -16.65
C VAL A 22 25.18 -1.94 -16.19
N GLY A 23 25.36 -2.91 -15.29
CA GLY A 23 26.67 -3.29 -14.76
C GLY A 23 27.32 -2.28 -13.80
N GLN A 24 26.68 -1.14 -13.53
CA GLN A 24 27.11 -0.18 -12.51
C GLN A 24 26.34 -0.41 -11.22
N PHE A 25 26.97 -0.17 -10.06
CA PHE A 25 26.30 -0.28 -8.77
C PHE A 25 25.08 0.64 -8.73
N TRP A 26 23.90 0.08 -8.49
CA TRP A 26 22.68 0.84 -8.39
C TRP A 26 22.44 1.18 -6.92
N SER A 27 22.80 2.40 -6.56
CA SER A 27 22.79 2.83 -5.18
C SER A 27 21.44 3.28 -4.64
N GLY A 28 20.26 3.19 -5.29
CA GLY A 28 19.03 3.74 -4.70
C GLY A 28 17.74 3.59 -5.52
N ASN A 29 16.60 3.36 -4.87
CA ASN A 29 15.34 3.13 -5.59
C ASN A 29 14.84 4.42 -6.30
N SER A 30 14.04 4.28 -7.35
CA SER A 30 13.46 5.42 -8.10
C SER A 30 12.42 6.22 -7.30
N ALA A 31 11.94 5.68 -6.18
CA ALA A 31 10.80 6.17 -5.40
C ALA A 31 11.20 7.08 -4.22
N ALA A 32 12.44 6.96 -3.74
CA ALA A 32 13.00 7.69 -2.63
C ALA A 32 14.43 8.07 -3.02
N ARG A 33 14.77 9.35 -3.00
CA ARG A 33 16.11 9.89 -3.34
C ARG A 33 17.18 9.53 -2.30
N VAL A 34 17.19 8.28 -1.83
CA VAL A 34 18.00 7.78 -0.75
C VAL A 34 18.79 6.59 -1.25
N ASN A 35 20.04 6.49 -0.79
CA ASN A 35 20.84 5.35 -1.16
C ASN A 35 20.25 4.05 -0.56
N PHE A 36 20.12 3.01 -1.37
CA PHE A 36 19.82 1.65 -0.95
C PHE A 36 20.90 1.18 0.02
N SER A 37 20.51 1.04 1.28
CA SER A 37 21.37 0.52 2.34
C SER A 37 21.17 -0.98 2.55
N GLN A 38 19.93 -1.44 2.56
CA GLN A 38 19.56 -2.83 2.75
C GLN A 38 18.10 -3.08 2.36
N ILE A 39 17.75 -4.35 2.15
CA ILE A 39 16.35 -4.79 2.10
C ILE A 39 15.75 -4.56 3.49
N SER A 40 14.69 -3.76 3.57
CA SER A 40 14.00 -3.46 4.83
C SER A 40 12.51 -3.73 4.65
N PRO A 41 11.83 -4.32 5.66
CA PRO A 41 10.37 -4.43 5.66
C PRO A 41 9.69 -3.07 5.91
N GLU A 42 10.45 -2.04 6.28
CA GLU A 42 9.92 -0.72 6.64
C GLU A 42 8.96 -0.13 5.59
N PRO A 43 9.24 -0.13 4.27
CA PRO A 43 8.30 0.42 3.29
C PRO A 43 6.95 -0.30 3.29
N ALA A 44 6.93 -1.61 3.57
CA ALA A 44 5.71 -2.41 3.61
C ALA A 44 4.85 -2.11 4.85
N THR A 45 5.47 -1.70 5.96
CA THR A 45 4.78 -1.40 7.23
C THR A 45 4.64 0.10 7.52
N ARG A 46 5.26 0.97 6.70
CA ARG A 46 5.32 2.42 6.90
C ARG A 46 3.95 3.07 7.08
N TRP A 47 2.97 2.62 6.30
CA TRP A 47 1.59 3.11 6.37
C TRP A 47 0.99 3.05 7.78
N GLN A 48 1.40 2.07 8.58
CA GLN A 48 0.90 1.89 9.95
C GLN A 48 1.28 3.04 10.88
N ARG A 49 2.37 3.76 10.56
CA ARG A 49 2.84 4.94 11.31
C ARG A 49 2.40 6.26 10.67
N GLU A 50 2.06 6.25 9.38
CA GLU A 50 1.77 7.47 8.63
C GLU A 50 0.29 7.78 8.50
N LEU A 51 -0.56 6.75 8.49
CA LEU A 51 -2.01 6.90 8.39
C LEU A 51 -2.62 6.93 9.78
N SER A 52 -3.52 7.90 9.99
CA SER A 52 -4.39 7.93 11.16
C SER A 52 -5.45 6.82 11.09
N GLU A 53 -6.07 6.50 12.22
CA GLU A 53 -7.18 5.53 12.27
C GLU A 53 -8.36 5.93 11.36
N ASP A 54 -8.66 7.23 11.26
CA ASP A 54 -9.72 7.73 10.38
C ASP A 54 -9.37 7.46 8.88
N GLU A 55 -8.09 7.60 8.50
CA GLU A 55 -7.61 7.30 7.14
C GLU A 55 -7.56 5.79 6.86
N ILE A 56 -7.14 4.99 7.83
CA ILE A 56 -7.18 3.52 7.75
C ILE A 56 -8.63 3.06 7.58
N GLY A 57 -9.54 3.59 8.39
CA GLY A 57 -10.96 3.25 8.32
C GLY A 57 -11.60 3.68 7.01
N TRP A 58 -11.17 4.80 6.41
CA TRP A 58 -11.60 5.19 5.07
C TRP A 58 -11.17 4.17 4.01
N VAL A 59 -9.92 3.69 4.04
CA VAL A 59 -9.45 2.65 3.12
C VAL A 59 -10.23 1.35 3.32
N GLU A 60 -10.36 0.90 4.56
CA GLU A 60 -11.08 -0.32 4.89
C GLU A 60 -12.57 -0.23 4.53
N TRP A 61 -13.20 0.95 4.64
CA TRP A 61 -14.58 1.13 4.21
C TRP A 61 -14.81 0.70 2.74
N HIS A 62 -13.83 0.98 1.88
CA HIS A 62 -13.93 0.70 0.44
C HIS A 62 -13.40 -0.67 0.05
N CYS A 63 -12.34 -1.11 0.71
CA CYS A 63 -11.57 -2.29 0.30
C CYS A 63 -11.83 -3.54 1.14
N ARG A 64 -12.48 -3.43 2.31
CA ARG A 64 -12.60 -4.53 3.29
C ARG A 64 -13.12 -5.83 2.70
N ASP A 65 -14.05 -5.78 1.76
CA ASP A 65 -14.64 -6.99 1.18
C ASP A 65 -13.62 -7.79 0.36
N LEU A 66 -12.65 -7.10 -0.29
CA LEU A 66 -11.60 -7.73 -1.09
C LEU A 66 -10.31 -8.00 -0.29
N MET A 67 -10.09 -7.30 0.82
CA MET A 67 -8.85 -7.42 1.61
C MET A 67 -8.48 -8.88 1.98
N PRO A 68 -9.42 -9.76 2.40
CA PRO A 68 -9.10 -11.15 2.72
C PRO A 68 -8.56 -11.95 1.52
N GLU A 69 -9.01 -11.66 0.30
CA GLU A 69 -8.54 -12.34 -0.92
C GLU A 69 -7.04 -12.09 -1.19
N PHE A 70 -6.51 -11.00 -0.66
CA PHE A 70 -5.10 -10.61 -0.78
C PHE A 70 -4.32 -10.81 0.52
N GLY A 71 -4.88 -11.49 1.52
CA GLY A 71 -4.22 -11.75 2.81
C GLY A 71 -4.08 -10.53 3.71
N TYR A 72 -4.90 -9.48 3.51
CA TYR A 72 -4.95 -8.34 4.41
C TYR A 72 -6.07 -8.52 5.44
N GLU A 73 -5.71 -8.42 6.72
CA GLU A 73 -6.68 -8.37 7.81
C GLU A 73 -7.09 -6.91 8.09
N PRO A 74 -8.40 -6.59 8.14
CA PRO A 74 -8.86 -5.28 8.57
C PRO A 74 -8.43 -4.99 10.01
N LYS A 75 -7.85 -3.81 10.24
CA LYS A 75 -7.47 -3.34 11.59
C LYS A 75 -8.67 -2.88 12.40
N LEU A 76 -9.72 -2.34 11.78
CA LEU A 76 -10.91 -1.88 12.49
C LEU A 76 -11.97 -2.99 12.56
N HIS A 77 -12.76 -3.00 13.63
CA HIS A 77 -13.79 -4.02 13.86
C HIS A 77 -15.03 -3.90 12.95
N GLY A 78 -15.04 -2.97 11.99
CA GLY A 78 -16.11 -2.87 11.00
C GLY A 78 -16.06 -1.59 10.17
N ARG A 79 -17.15 -1.37 9.42
CA ARG A 79 -17.38 -0.13 8.67
C ARG A 79 -17.86 0.97 9.63
N GLU A 80 -16.92 1.70 10.22
CA GLU A 80 -17.26 2.82 11.10
C GLU A 80 -17.72 4.04 10.31
N LEU A 81 -18.95 4.50 10.57
CA LEU A 81 -19.52 5.73 10.01
C LEU A 81 -18.62 6.94 10.30
N ARG A 82 -17.93 6.96 11.43
CA ARG A 82 -16.97 8.01 11.79
C ARG A 82 -15.88 8.15 10.72
N SER A 83 -15.26 7.05 10.31
CA SER A 83 -14.18 7.04 9.31
C SER A 83 -14.68 7.45 7.92
N PHE A 84 -15.96 7.22 7.62
CA PHE A 84 -16.58 7.69 6.38
C PHE A 84 -16.80 9.21 6.36
N VAL A 85 -17.29 9.78 7.46
CA VAL A 85 -17.68 11.20 7.54
C VAL A 85 -16.51 12.12 7.86
N ARG A 86 -15.46 11.63 8.53
CA ARG A 86 -14.32 12.49 8.86
C ARG A 86 -13.46 12.80 7.63
N PRO A 87 -13.05 14.07 7.44
CA PRO A 87 -12.15 14.44 6.36
C PRO A 87 -10.76 13.85 6.59
N ILE A 88 -10.10 13.47 5.50
CA ILE A 88 -8.73 12.94 5.50
C ILE A 88 -7.74 14.11 5.56
N ARG A 89 -6.55 13.90 6.12
CA ARG A 89 -5.52 14.93 6.19
C ARG A 89 -5.16 15.44 4.79
N GLY A 90 -5.33 16.74 4.59
CA GLY A 90 -5.03 17.42 3.32
C GLY A 90 -6.17 17.41 2.30
N GLU A 91 -7.32 16.83 2.63
CA GLU A 91 -8.49 16.82 1.75
C GLU A 91 -9.14 18.21 1.65
N ARG A 92 -9.24 18.76 0.43
CA ARG A 92 -9.91 20.04 0.21
C ARG A 92 -11.43 19.88 0.28
N PRO A 93 -12.20 20.92 0.62
CA PRO A 93 -13.66 20.81 0.74
C PRO A 93 -14.38 20.26 -0.51
N ARG A 94 -13.90 20.62 -1.71
CA ARG A 94 -14.43 20.10 -2.98
C ARG A 94 -14.10 18.62 -3.19
N GLU A 95 -12.90 18.19 -2.78
CA GLU A 95 -12.46 16.81 -2.87
C GLU A 95 -13.23 15.94 -1.90
N TYR A 96 -13.45 16.42 -0.67
CA TYR A 96 -14.31 15.79 0.34
C TYR A 96 -15.72 15.55 -0.18
N ALA A 97 -16.39 16.56 -0.72
CA ALA A 97 -17.74 16.41 -1.25
C ALA A 97 -17.78 15.40 -2.41
N LYS A 98 -16.78 15.46 -3.31
CA LYS A 98 -16.67 14.58 -4.47
C LYS A 98 -16.41 13.12 -4.06
N SER A 99 -15.49 12.89 -3.13
CA SER A 99 -15.12 11.55 -2.65
C SER A 99 -16.32 10.88 -1.98
N ARG A 100 -17.09 11.61 -1.16
CA ARG A 100 -18.28 11.07 -0.48
C ARG A 100 -19.40 10.77 -1.47
N LEU A 101 -19.64 11.66 -2.43
CA LEU A 101 -20.63 11.42 -3.49
C LEU A 101 -20.33 10.15 -4.29
N TYR A 102 -19.07 9.95 -4.70
CA TYR A 102 -18.66 8.76 -5.41
C TYR A 102 -18.78 7.49 -4.57
N SER A 103 -18.40 7.57 -3.30
CA SER A 103 -18.52 6.42 -2.39
C SER A 103 -19.97 5.97 -2.20
N ILE A 104 -20.91 6.93 -2.07
CA ILE A 104 -22.35 6.63 -1.98
C ILE A 104 -22.85 6.05 -3.31
N ARG A 105 -22.46 6.64 -4.44
CA ARG A 105 -22.80 6.12 -5.78
C ARG A 105 -22.37 4.66 -5.92
N ASP A 106 -21.13 4.34 -5.56
CA ASP A 106 -20.58 3.00 -5.69
C ASP A 106 -21.23 2.01 -4.72
N ALA A 107 -21.60 2.45 -3.52
CA ALA A 107 -22.38 1.63 -2.59
C ALA A 107 -23.77 1.28 -3.16
N MET A 108 -24.42 2.23 -3.85
CA MET A 108 -25.71 1.99 -4.50
C MET A 108 -25.60 1.05 -5.72
N THR A 109 -24.48 1.07 -6.45
CA THR A 109 -24.29 0.16 -7.60
C THR A 109 -23.93 -1.25 -7.17
N LYS A 110 -23.14 -1.42 -6.09
CA LYS A 110 -22.82 -2.75 -5.53
C LYS A 110 -24.00 -3.47 -4.88
N SER A 111 -25.06 -2.74 -4.52
CA SER A 111 -26.27 -3.29 -3.88
C SER A 111 -27.30 -3.82 -4.89
N LYS A 112 -27.03 -3.70 -6.20
CA LYS A 112 -27.84 -4.30 -7.27
C LYS A 112 -27.21 -5.57 -7.78
#